data_AF-A0A9X2VKH5-F1
#
_entry.id   AF-A0A9X2VKH5-F1
#
_cell.length_a   1.000
_cell.length_b   1.000
_cell.length_c   1.000
_cell.angle_alpha   90.00
_cell.angle_beta   90.00
_cell.angle_gamma   90.00
#
_symmetry.space_group_name_H-M   'P 1'
#
loop_
_entity.id
_entity.type
_entity.pdbx_description
1 polymer ?
#
loop_
_entity_poly.entity_id
_entity_poly.type
_entity_poly.pdbx_seq_one_letter_code
_entity_poly.pdbx_strand_id
1 'polypeptide(L)'
;MPRVVVRGTGVASVVLRSGESLLFGRAPHFALEAGPGRSALTLPGCAPHVSRLVGELVVGADTVTLTWLGAGEAQLSGLFDAPGGARRVIMTRSVSALLDEGENQLALLRGRIAEDGGLADLLISVDVDHDRAGNAGAPRVSGEGEETRTGPGLVPRGRDWFVALALTEPWLVGKDDYPRPPSNREIYERVLEWHGYAWNLQRAQRVDDAIRTISAIAFGVRDDPFLAQHAGRLQNIRFAVARRAAETRLVTARDLADVERAARNRKLPPPQASSGHPVAP
;
A
#
# COMPACT_ATOMS: atom_id res chain seq x y z
N MET A 1 17.81 -18.46 21.98
CA MET A 1 17.17 -17.11 22.16
C MET A 1 17.11 -16.43 20.80
N PRO A 2 16.04 -15.69 20.46
CA PRO A 2 15.87 -15.11 19.14
C PRO A 2 16.92 -14.04 18.88
N ARG A 3 17.59 -14.15 17.74
CA ARG A 3 18.48 -13.16 17.16
C ARG A 3 17.88 -12.72 15.85
N VAL A 4 17.76 -11.41 15.65
CA VAL A 4 17.13 -10.87 14.44
C VAL A 4 18.14 -10.05 13.66
N VAL A 5 18.29 -10.36 12.38
CA VAL A 5 19.13 -9.58 11.46
C VAL A 5 18.21 -8.86 10.49
N VAL A 6 18.15 -7.54 10.63
CA VAL A 6 17.40 -6.67 9.72
C VAL A 6 18.33 -6.20 8.62
N ARG A 7 17.94 -6.43 7.36
CA ARG A 7 18.65 -6.04 6.14
C ARG A 7 17.69 -5.30 5.22
N GLY A 8 18.21 -4.45 4.36
CA GLY A 8 17.42 -3.77 3.33
C GLY A 8 18.33 -3.22 2.25
N THR A 9 17.78 -2.95 1.08
CA THR A 9 18.56 -2.40 -0.03
C THR A 9 19.13 -1.03 0.35
N GLY A 10 20.46 -0.93 0.46
CA GLY A 10 21.16 0.28 0.91
C GLY A 10 21.18 0.50 2.43
N VAL A 11 20.59 -0.40 3.20
CA VAL A 11 20.47 -0.32 4.67
C VAL A 11 21.61 -1.11 5.31
N ALA A 12 22.31 -0.53 6.29
CA ALA A 12 23.28 -1.27 7.09
C ALA A 12 22.57 -2.35 7.92
N SER A 13 23.14 -3.55 8.00
CA SER A 13 22.54 -4.65 8.75
C SER A 13 22.49 -4.32 10.25
N VAL A 14 21.31 -4.43 10.86
CA VAL A 14 21.13 -4.29 12.30
C VAL A 14 20.88 -5.66 12.91
N VAL A 15 21.58 -5.97 14.00
CA VAL A 15 21.38 -7.21 14.75
C VAL A 15 20.71 -6.87 16.07
N LEU A 16 19.59 -7.52 16.37
CA LEU A 16 18.85 -7.39 17.62
C LEU A 16 18.93 -8.69 18.42
N ARG A 17 18.97 -8.55 19.74
CA ARG A 17 18.92 -9.64 20.72
C ARG A 17 17.62 -9.60 21.50
N SER A 18 17.34 -10.68 22.23
CA SER A 18 16.21 -10.73 23.15
C SER A 18 16.21 -9.55 24.13
N GLY A 19 15.05 -8.90 24.27
CA GLY A 19 14.86 -7.68 25.06
C GLY A 19 15.18 -6.38 24.32
N GLU A 20 15.70 -6.45 23.09
CA GLU A 20 15.98 -5.28 22.26
C GLU A 20 14.83 -4.96 21.29
N SER A 21 14.74 -3.69 20.89
CA SER A 21 13.79 -3.22 19.90
C SER A 21 14.41 -2.29 18.88
N LEU A 22 13.88 -2.31 17.66
CA LEU A 22 14.30 -1.46 16.55
C LEU A 22 13.14 -0.59 16.06
N LEU A 23 13.32 0.72 16.15
CA LEU A 23 12.50 1.71 15.48
C LEU A 23 13.07 1.95 14.09
N PHE A 24 12.25 1.93 13.04
CA PHE A 24 12.73 2.20 11.69
C PHE A 24 11.77 3.09 10.92
N GLY A 25 12.31 3.85 9.96
CA GLY A 25 11.55 4.80 9.15
C GLY A 25 12.45 5.81 8.46
N ARG A 26 11.86 6.88 7.90
CA ARG A 26 12.63 7.93 7.21
C ARG A 26 13.49 8.76 8.16
N ALA A 27 13.06 8.92 9.41
CA ALA A 27 13.82 9.60 10.46
C ALA A 27 13.34 9.13 11.83
N PRO A 28 13.59 7.88 12.25
CA PRO A 28 13.01 7.29 13.46
C PRO A 28 13.57 7.87 14.76
N HIS A 29 14.71 8.56 14.70
CA HIS A 29 15.44 9.07 15.86
C HIS A 29 14.64 10.01 16.75
N PHE A 30 13.64 10.73 16.22
CA PHE A 30 12.79 11.62 17.04
C PHE A 30 11.95 10.85 18.09
N ALA A 31 11.68 9.57 17.83
CA ALA A 31 10.89 8.71 18.70
C ALA A 31 11.76 7.84 19.61
N LEU A 32 13.09 7.96 19.50
CA LEU A 32 14.02 7.20 20.33
C LEU A 32 14.10 7.87 21.71
N GLU A 33 13.41 7.26 22.69
CA GLU A 33 13.58 7.64 24.10
C GLU A 33 14.95 7.19 24.61
N ALA A 34 15.53 7.97 25.54
CA ALA A 34 16.79 7.61 26.18
C ALA A 34 16.57 6.39 27.09
N GLY A 35 16.98 5.20 26.64
CA GLY A 35 16.90 3.96 27.40
C GLY A 35 17.73 2.84 26.77
N PRO A 36 18.20 1.87 27.56
CA PRO A 36 18.95 0.72 27.05
C PRO A 36 18.07 -0.18 26.18
N GLY A 37 18.66 -0.84 25.18
CA GLY A 37 17.99 -1.85 24.36
C GLY A 37 17.15 -1.34 23.19
N ARG A 38 16.98 -0.02 23.01
CA ARG A 38 16.31 0.55 21.83
C ARG A 38 17.31 1.07 20.80
N SER A 39 17.14 0.66 19.56
CA SER A 39 17.90 1.13 18.40
C SER A 39 17.00 1.79 17.37
N ALA A 40 17.57 2.68 16.55
CA ALA A 40 16.86 3.38 15.50
C ALA A 40 17.58 3.21 14.15
N LEU A 41 16.83 2.85 13.11
CA LEU A 41 17.33 2.59 11.75
C LEU A 41 16.69 3.50 10.72
N THR A 42 17.46 4.49 10.26
CA THR A 42 17.07 5.34 9.14
C THR A 42 17.06 4.53 7.85
N LEU A 43 15.93 4.52 7.16
CA LEU A 43 15.78 3.92 5.85
C LEU A 43 16.32 4.88 4.76
N PRO A 44 17.28 4.43 3.93
CA PRO A 44 17.91 5.26 2.90
C PRO A 44 16.99 5.45 1.71
N GLY A 45 17.10 6.61 1.05
CA GLY A 45 16.37 6.89 -0.18
C GLY A 45 14.85 6.86 -0.03
N CYS A 46 14.31 7.00 1.19
CA CYS A 46 12.87 7.01 1.41
C CYS A 46 12.18 8.14 0.66
N ALA A 47 11.06 7.81 0.02
CA ALA A 47 10.18 8.81 -0.57
C ALA A 47 9.63 9.77 0.51
N PRO A 48 9.32 11.04 0.17
CA PRO A 48 8.93 12.04 1.18
C PRO A 48 7.61 11.70 1.90
N HIS A 49 6.80 10.84 1.29
CA HIS A 49 5.54 10.36 1.85
C HIS A 49 5.67 9.15 2.78
N VAL A 50 6.87 8.57 2.89
CA VAL A 50 7.15 7.58 3.94
C VAL A 50 7.17 8.28 5.29
N SER A 51 6.52 7.65 6.26
CA SER A 51 6.43 8.17 7.63
C SER A 51 7.82 8.29 8.27
N ARG A 52 8.02 9.33 9.09
CA ARG A 52 9.29 9.50 9.84
C ARG A 52 9.58 8.28 10.71
N LEU A 53 8.55 7.74 11.36
CA LEU A 53 8.53 6.43 12.01
C LEU A 53 7.54 5.53 11.26
N VAL A 54 8.02 4.36 10.83
CA VAL A 54 7.26 3.41 10.03
C VAL A 54 6.79 2.24 10.89
N GLY A 55 7.68 1.69 11.71
CA GLY A 55 7.37 0.56 12.55
C GLY A 55 8.37 0.36 13.67
N GLU A 56 7.99 -0.52 14.58
CA GLU A 56 8.79 -1.00 15.68
C GLU A 56 8.88 -2.52 15.61
N LEU A 57 10.10 -3.05 15.68
CA LEU A 57 10.38 -4.47 15.75
C LEU A 57 10.87 -4.79 17.17
N VAL A 58 10.14 -5.63 17.90
CA VAL A 58 10.47 -6.02 19.28
C VAL A 58 10.89 -7.48 19.30
N VAL A 59 12.06 -7.76 19.87
CA VAL A 59 12.56 -9.12 20.07
C VAL A 59 12.28 -9.53 21.51
N GLY A 60 11.25 -10.37 21.70
CA GLY A 60 10.88 -10.92 23.00
C GLY A 60 11.81 -12.05 23.45
N ALA A 61 11.39 -12.77 24.50
CA ALA A 61 12.09 -13.98 24.94
C ALA A 61 12.03 -15.09 23.89
N ASP A 62 10.84 -15.27 23.29
CA ASP A 62 10.54 -16.41 22.39
C ASP A 62 9.92 -15.99 21.06
N THR A 63 9.58 -14.70 20.88
CA THR A 63 8.86 -14.22 19.70
C THR A 63 9.44 -12.91 19.18
N VAL A 64 9.25 -12.67 17.88
CA VAL A 64 9.60 -11.39 17.24
C VAL A 64 8.32 -10.76 16.74
N THR A 65 8.04 -9.54 17.21
CA THR A 65 6.80 -8.82 16.87
C THR A 65 7.13 -7.57 16.08
N LEU A 66 6.53 -7.42 14.91
CA LEU A 66 6.54 -6.18 14.13
C LEU A 66 5.24 -5.42 14.37
N THR A 67 5.32 -4.21 14.90
CA THR A 67 4.20 -3.27 15.03
C THR A 67 4.34 -2.16 14.01
N TRP A 68 3.29 -1.96 13.21
CA TRP A 68 3.25 -0.91 12.20
C TRP A 68 2.70 0.40 12.79
N LEU A 69 3.50 1.47 12.69
CA LEU A 69 3.20 2.77 13.30
C LEU A 69 2.95 3.88 12.28
N GLY A 70 3.45 3.69 11.05
CA GLY A 70 3.35 4.63 9.96
C GLY A 70 1.92 4.85 9.47
N ALA A 71 1.71 6.00 8.82
CA ALA A 71 0.44 6.33 8.18
C ALA A 71 0.27 5.63 6.82
N GLY A 72 1.37 5.25 6.17
CA GLY A 72 1.37 4.43 4.96
C GLY A 72 1.10 2.97 5.27
N GLU A 73 1.12 2.12 4.24
CA GLU A 73 0.90 0.67 4.37
C GLU A 73 2.11 -0.10 3.86
N ALA A 74 2.23 -1.35 4.29
CA ALA A 74 3.23 -2.27 3.79
C ALA A 74 2.67 -3.68 3.62
N GLN A 75 3.32 -4.47 2.78
CA GLN A 75 3.05 -5.90 2.66
C GLN A 75 4.11 -6.67 3.43
N LEU A 76 3.68 -7.50 4.36
CA LEU A 76 4.53 -8.46 5.07
C LEU A 76 4.33 -9.85 4.46
N SER A 77 5.42 -10.55 4.14
CA SER A 77 5.43 -11.93 3.65
C SER A 77 6.41 -12.75 4.49
N GLY A 78 6.02 -13.94 4.93
CA GLY A 78 6.87 -14.88 5.68
C GLY A 78 7.16 -16.17 4.90
N LEU A 79 8.16 -16.94 5.35
CA LEU A 79 8.66 -18.14 4.67
C LEU A 79 7.81 -19.40 4.94
N PHE A 80 7.05 -19.48 6.04
CA PHE A 80 6.41 -20.72 6.48
C PHE A 80 5.00 -20.96 5.90
N ASP A 81 4.94 -21.93 4.99
CA ASP A 81 4.09 -23.13 4.98
C ASP A 81 2.57 -22.99 5.30
N ALA A 82 1.85 -22.23 4.48
CA ALA A 82 0.45 -22.55 4.20
C ALA A 82 0.36 -23.27 2.84
N PRO A 83 -0.39 -24.40 2.73
CA PRO A 83 -0.74 -24.95 1.42
C PRO A 83 -1.50 -23.85 0.66
N GLY A 84 -0.86 -23.22 -0.32
CA GLY A 84 -1.41 -22.04 -1.02
C GLY A 84 -0.44 -20.89 -1.30
N GLY A 85 0.79 -20.92 -0.77
CA GLY A 85 1.80 -19.89 -1.02
C GLY A 85 1.77 -18.75 0.00
N ALA A 86 2.92 -18.10 0.18
CA ALA A 86 3.21 -17.15 1.26
C ALA A 86 2.04 -16.22 1.59
N ARG A 87 1.56 -16.29 2.85
CA ARG A 87 0.54 -15.38 3.37
C ARG A 87 1.08 -13.94 3.30
N ARG A 88 0.51 -13.13 2.41
CA ARG A 88 0.80 -11.69 2.34
C ARG A 88 -0.17 -10.97 3.27
N VAL A 89 0.36 -10.36 4.32
CA VAL A 89 -0.43 -9.57 5.28
C VAL A 89 -0.24 -8.09 4.95
N ILE A 90 -1.35 -7.36 4.83
CA ILE A 90 -1.30 -5.89 4.69
C ILE A 90 -1.17 -5.28 6.09
N MET A 91 -0.02 -4.68 6.35
CA MET A 91 0.26 -3.93 7.56
C MET A 91 -0.36 -2.53 7.43
N THR A 92 -1.28 -2.22 8.34
CA THR A 92 -1.86 -0.88 8.48
C THR A 92 -1.58 -0.34 9.89
N ARG A 93 -1.82 0.95 10.13
CA ARG A 93 -1.50 1.59 11.40
C ARG A 93 -2.04 0.79 12.59
N SER A 94 -1.18 0.56 13.58
CA SER A 94 -1.46 -0.20 14.81
C SER A 94 -1.66 -1.70 14.62
N VAL A 95 -1.47 -2.24 13.41
CA VAL A 95 -1.40 -3.70 13.21
C VAL A 95 -0.06 -4.21 13.71
N SER A 96 -0.11 -5.29 14.48
CA SER A 96 1.07 -6.05 14.89
C SER A 96 1.02 -7.44 14.27
N ALA A 97 2.18 -7.94 13.86
CA ALA A 97 2.34 -9.28 13.31
C ALA A 97 3.52 -9.98 14.00
N LEU A 98 3.34 -11.29 14.26
CA LEU A 98 4.45 -12.15 14.64
C LEU A 98 5.22 -12.51 13.38
N LEU A 99 6.55 -12.45 13.47
CA LEU A 99 7.43 -12.86 12.38
C LEU A 99 7.74 -14.35 12.48
N ASP A 100 7.80 -15.00 11.33
CA ASP A 100 8.14 -16.42 11.23
C ASP A 100 9.66 -16.61 11.39
N GLU A 101 10.07 -17.83 11.72
CA GLU A 101 11.49 -18.21 11.66
C GLU A 101 11.99 -18.15 10.20
N GLY A 102 13.22 -17.63 10.01
CA GLY A 102 13.81 -17.40 8.69
C GLY A 102 13.50 -16.03 8.09
N GLU A 103 13.43 -15.95 6.76
CA GLU A 103 13.29 -14.68 6.04
C GLU A 103 11.83 -14.20 6.01
N ASN A 104 11.62 -12.99 6.54
CA ASN A 104 10.39 -12.22 6.43
C ASN A 104 10.67 -10.99 5.56
N GLN A 105 9.81 -10.72 4.58
CA GLN A 105 9.94 -9.57 3.67
C GLN A 105 8.86 -8.55 3.93
N LEU A 106 9.28 -7.31 4.21
CA LEU A 106 8.42 -6.16 4.37
C LEU A 106 8.62 -5.21 3.18
N ALA A 107 7.55 -5.01 2.40
CA ALA A 107 7.54 -4.16 1.23
C ALA A 107 6.74 -2.89 1.46
N LEU A 108 7.42 -1.74 1.43
CA LEU A 108 6.78 -0.43 1.38
C LEU A 108 6.59 -0.03 -0.09
N LEU A 109 5.34 -0.08 -0.55
CA LEU A 109 5.03 0.20 -1.95
C LEU A 109 5.29 1.69 -2.25
N ARG A 110 6.04 1.96 -3.33
CA ARG A 110 6.50 3.32 -3.72
C ARG A 110 7.31 4.02 -2.61
N GLY A 111 7.87 3.25 -1.67
CA GLY A 111 8.56 3.77 -0.49
C GLY A 111 9.96 4.33 -0.75
N ARG A 112 10.52 4.17 -1.96
CA ARG A 112 11.87 4.61 -2.32
C ARG A 112 11.86 5.61 -3.48
N ILE A 113 12.76 6.59 -3.45
CA ILE A 113 13.15 7.40 -4.61
C ILE A 113 14.35 6.71 -5.26
N ALA A 114 14.24 6.34 -6.54
CA ALA A 114 15.35 5.84 -7.33
C ALA A 114 16.28 6.98 -7.78
N GLU A 115 17.46 6.66 -8.30
CA GLU A 115 18.47 7.64 -8.72
C GLU A 115 17.98 8.58 -9.84
N ASP A 116 16.99 8.14 -10.61
CA ASP A 116 16.31 8.91 -11.68
C ASP A 116 15.17 9.81 -11.16
N GLY A 117 14.94 9.85 -9.85
CA GLY A 117 13.84 10.59 -9.23
C GLY A 117 12.48 9.87 -9.28
N GLY A 118 12.40 8.69 -9.89
CA GLY A 118 11.21 7.86 -9.92
C GLY A 118 10.90 7.23 -8.56
N LEU A 119 9.64 6.86 -8.34
CA LEU A 119 9.24 6.09 -7.16
C LEU A 119 9.33 4.59 -7.45
N ALA A 120 9.86 3.85 -6.48
CA ALA A 120 10.00 2.40 -6.51
C ALA A 120 9.67 1.80 -5.14
N ASP A 121 9.47 0.49 -5.09
CA ASP A 121 9.22 -0.21 -3.83
C ASP A 121 10.50 -0.27 -2.97
N LEU A 122 10.33 -0.14 -1.65
CA LEU A 122 11.38 -0.32 -0.66
C LEU A 122 11.18 -1.67 0.04
N LEU A 123 12.16 -2.56 -0.10
CA LEU A 123 12.15 -3.89 0.50
C LEU A 123 13.08 -3.96 1.70
N ILE A 124 12.56 -4.50 2.80
CA ILE A 124 13.28 -4.78 4.04
C ILE A 124 13.15 -6.27 4.31
N SER A 125 14.27 -6.98 4.40
CA SER A 125 14.33 -8.38 4.80
C SER A 125 14.66 -8.47 6.28
N VAL A 126 13.86 -9.21 7.04
CA VAL A 126 14.06 -9.49 8.45
C VAL A 126 14.31 -10.98 8.58
N ASP A 127 15.53 -11.35 8.92
CA ASP A 127 15.94 -12.73 9.14
C ASP A 127 15.87 -13.03 10.64
N VAL A 128 14.99 -13.95 11.03
CA VAL A 128 14.78 -14.37 12.40
C VAL A 128 15.43 -15.73 12.62
N ASP A 129 16.53 -15.75 13.38
CA ASP A 129 17.30 -16.95 13.68
C ASP A 129 17.17 -17.30 15.18
N HIS A 130 16.96 -18.58 15.46
CA HIS A 130 16.94 -19.13 16.81
C HIS A 130 18.26 -19.91 17.02
N ASP A 131 19.30 -19.14 17.38
CA ASP A 131 20.68 -19.54 17.67
C ASP A 131 21.60 -20.03 16.52
N ARG A 132 22.36 -19.09 15.94
CA ARG A 132 23.84 -19.20 15.82
C ARG A 132 24.56 -17.86 15.97
N ALA A 133 25.61 -17.87 16.80
CA ALA A 133 26.44 -16.72 17.12
C ALA A 133 27.22 -16.20 15.90
N GLY A 134 27.09 -14.91 15.60
CA GLY A 134 27.90 -14.21 14.62
C GLY A 134 28.06 -12.74 15.00
N ASN A 135 29.29 -12.26 15.09
CA ASN A 135 29.63 -10.87 15.39
C ASN A 135 29.41 -9.97 14.18
N ALA A 136 28.77 -8.80 14.37
CA ALA A 136 29.03 -7.59 13.56
C ALA A 136 28.40 -6.35 14.23
N GLY A 137 29.16 -5.26 14.28
CA GLY A 137 28.78 -3.98 14.90
C GLY A 137 27.89 -3.11 14.01
N ALA A 138 27.05 -2.30 14.67
CA ALA A 138 26.13 -1.37 14.03
C ALA A 138 26.82 -0.04 13.67
N PRO A 139 26.64 0.49 12.44
CA PRO A 139 26.87 1.89 12.17
C PRO A 139 25.56 2.69 12.33
N ARG A 140 25.65 3.84 13.00
CA ARG A 140 24.57 4.84 13.10
C ARG A 140 24.61 5.75 11.88
N VAL A 141 23.50 5.82 11.13
CA VAL A 141 23.28 6.88 10.14
C VAL A 141 22.28 7.88 10.71
N SER A 142 22.80 9.04 11.10
CA SER A 142 22.00 10.17 11.59
C SER A 142 21.53 11.00 10.39
N GLY A 143 20.21 11.16 10.25
CA GLY A 143 19.61 12.08 9.28
C GLY A 143 18.41 12.77 9.91
N GLU A 144 18.42 14.10 9.93
CA GLU A 144 17.25 14.91 10.26
C GLU A 144 16.29 14.87 9.05
N GLY A 145 15.18 14.13 9.19
CA GLY A 145 14.17 14.05 8.14
C GLY A 145 13.16 15.18 8.23
N GLU A 146 12.86 15.79 7.07
CA GLU A 146 11.77 16.77 6.87
C GLU A 146 10.39 16.22 7.29
N GLU A 147 9.32 17.02 7.25
CA GLU A 147 7.95 16.54 7.50
C GLU A 147 7.48 15.48 6.47
N THR A 148 6.63 14.54 6.90
CA THR A 148 6.07 13.52 6.00
C THR A 148 5.03 14.15 5.09
N ARG A 149 5.25 14.05 3.78
CA ARG A 149 4.37 14.61 2.75
C ARG A 149 3.26 13.63 2.36
N THR A 150 2.26 14.08 1.63
CA THR A 150 1.25 13.18 1.04
C THR A 150 1.83 12.46 -0.18
N GLY A 151 1.55 11.17 -0.35
CA GLY A 151 2.01 10.39 -1.49
C GLY A 151 1.24 10.71 -2.79
N PRO A 152 1.76 10.29 -3.95
CA PRO A 152 1.05 10.47 -5.22
C PRO A 152 -0.25 9.65 -5.22
N GLY A 153 -1.34 10.32 -5.57
CA GLY A 153 -2.69 9.76 -5.61
C GLY A 153 -3.50 10.32 -6.77
N LEU A 154 -4.66 9.72 -7.00
CA LEU A 154 -5.61 10.19 -8.00
C LEU A 154 -6.44 11.34 -7.41
N VAL A 155 -6.84 12.30 -8.25
CA VAL A 155 -7.73 13.38 -7.83
C VAL A 155 -9.09 12.80 -7.46
N PRO A 156 -9.54 12.90 -6.19
CA PRO A 156 -10.79 12.29 -5.76
C PRO A 156 -11.98 12.78 -6.59
N ARG A 157 -12.88 11.85 -6.96
CA ARG A 157 -14.05 12.11 -7.82
C ARG A 157 -13.73 12.63 -9.23
N GLY A 158 -12.46 12.59 -9.65
CA GLY A 158 -12.07 12.82 -11.04
C GLY A 158 -12.31 11.59 -11.93
N ARG A 159 -12.16 11.77 -13.24
CA ARG A 159 -12.31 10.71 -14.25
C ARG A 159 -11.45 9.48 -13.91
N ASP A 160 -10.15 9.68 -13.72
CA ASP A 160 -9.19 8.59 -13.53
C ASP A 160 -9.40 7.86 -12.19
N TRP A 161 -9.91 8.58 -11.17
CA TRP A 161 -10.30 8.00 -9.89
C TRP A 161 -11.52 7.08 -10.01
N PHE A 162 -12.55 7.49 -10.77
CA PHE A 162 -13.71 6.63 -11.05
C PHE A 162 -13.35 5.41 -11.92
N VAL A 163 -12.46 5.59 -12.90
CA VAL A 163 -11.93 4.47 -13.69
C VAL A 163 -11.12 3.52 -12.82
N ALA A 164 -10.29 4.02 -11.91
CA ALA A 164 -9.56 3.19 -10.95
C ALA A 164 -10.50 2.41 -10.03
N LEU A 165 -11.57 3.04 -9.52
CA LEU A 165 -12.61 2.33 -8.74
C LEU A 165 -13.25 1.20 -9.54
N ALA A 166 -13.69 1.45 -10.77
CA ALA A 166 -14.33 0.43 -11.60
C ALA A 166 -13.36 -0.70 -11.97
N LEU A 167 -12.08 -0.35 -12.20
CA LEU A 167 -11.03 -1.29 -12.52
C LEU A 167 -10.68 -2.20 -11.33
N THR A 168 -10.66 -1.66 -10.11
CA THR A 168 -10.25 -2.35 -8.88
C THR A 168 -11.41 -2.98 -8.11
N GLU A 169 -12.66 -2.68 -8.48
CA GLU A 169 -13.87 -3.13 -7.79
C GLU A 169 -13.82 -4.61 -7.38
N PRO A 170 -13.44 -5.58 -8.24
CA PRO A 170 -13.39 -6.99 -7.83
C PRO A 170 -12.53 -7.26 -6.59
N TRP A 171 -11.35 -6.64 -6.51
CA TRP A 171 -10.44 -6.77 -5.37
C TRP A 171 -10.95 -6.03 -4.14
N LEU A 172 -11.56 -4.85 -4.33
CA LEU A 172 -12.10 -4.06 -3.22
C LEU A 172 -13.27 -4.77 -2.51
N VAL A 173 -14.00 -5.64 -3.22
CA VAL A 173 -15.07 -6.47 -2.66
C VAL A 173 -14.64 -7.89 -2.27
N GLY A 174 -13.33 -8.17 -2.29
CA GLY A 174 -12.75 -9.46 -1.88
C GLY A 174 -12.91 -10.61 -2.87
N LYS A 175 -13.14 -10.32 -4.16
CA LYS A 175 -13.14 -11.31 -5.25
C LYS A 175 -11.75 -11.40 -5.87
N ASP A 176 -10.79 -11.91 -5.11
CA ASP A 176 -9.39 -12.00 -5.55
C ASP A 176 -9.19 -13.03 -6.69
N ASP A 177 -10.07 -14.03 -6.79
CA ASP A 177 -10.10 -15.04 -7.86
C ASP A 177 -10.78 -14.53 -9.16
N TYR A 178 -10.98 -13.23 -9.32
CA TYR A 178 -11.71 -12.69 -10.47
C TYR A 178 -10.95 -12.98 -11.78
N PRO A 179 -11.54 -13.74 -12.72
CA PRO A 179 -10.78 -14.45 -13.77
C PRO A 179 -10.28 -13.54 -14.90
N ARG A 180 -10.75 -12.29 -14.96
CA ARG A 180 -10.36 -11.31 -15.98
C ARG A 180 -10.56 -9.88 -15.45
N PRO A 181 -9.75 -8.91 -15.86
CA PRO A 181 -10.04 -7.52 -15.52
C PRO A 181 -11.34 -7.03 -16.21
N PRO A 182 -12.02 -6.01 -15.66
CA PRO A 182 -13.16 -5.36 -16.30
C PRO A 182 -12.86 -4.85 -17.72
N SER A 183 -13.82 -5.03 -18.62
CA SER A 183 -13.80 -4.53 -19.99
C SER A 183 -14.07 -3.02 -20.04
N ASN A 184 -13.77 -2.37 -21.17
CA ASN A 184 -14.03 -0.93 -21.33
C ASN A 184 -15.51 -0.57 -21.17
N ARG A 185 -16.39 -1.46 -21.64
CA ARG A 185 -17.83 -1.30 -21.51
C ARG A 185 -18.28 -1.40 -20.06
N GLU A 186 -17.83 -2.41 -19.32
CA GLU A 186 -18.14 -2.58 -17.90
C GLU A 186 -17.65 -1.37 -17.08
N ILE A 187 -16.46 -0.85 -17.37
CA ILE A 187 -15.93 0.37 -16.75
C ILE A 187 -16.83 1.57 -17.05
N TYR A 188 -17.18 1.79 -18.32
CA TYR A 188 -18.07 2.88 -18.72
C TYR A 188 -19.43 2.82 -18.01
N GLU A 189 -20.08 1.65 -18.04
CA GLU A 189 -21.41 1.44 -17.43
C GLU A 189 -21.36 1.70 -15.93
N ARG A 190 -20.30 1.24 -15.26
CA ARG A 190 -20.15 1.42 -13.81
C ARG A 190 -19.88 2.88 -13.43
N VAL A 191 -19.04 3.58 -14.18
CA VAL A 191 -18.80 5.01 -13.96
C VAL A 191 -20.07 5.82 -14.22
N LEU A 192 -20.83 5.48 -15.27
CA LEU A 192 -22.11 6.12 -15.55
C LEU A 192 -23.11 5.90 -14.41
N GLU A 193 -23.18 4.69 -13.86
CA GLU A 193 -24.04 4.40 -12.72
C GLU A 193 -23.64 5.21 -11.48
N TRP A 194 -22.36 5.23 -11.11
CA TRP A 194 -21.92 5.92 -9.91
C TRP A 194 -21.99 7.44 -10.02
N HIS A 195 -21.49 7.99 -11.13
CA HIS A 195 -21.33 9.43 -11.28
C HIS A 195 -22.49 10.10 -12.02
N GLY A 196 -23.24 9.37 -12.86
CA GLY A 196 -24.31 9.91 -13.71
C GLY A 196 -23.81 10.55 -15.01
N TYR A 197 -22.48 10.70 -15.14
CA TYR A 197 -21.80 11.17 -16.34
C TYR A 197 -20.45 10.47 -16.44
N ALA A 198 -20.04 10.05 -17.64
CA ALA A 198 -18.87 9.19 -17.81
C ALA A 198 -17.80 9.74 -18.76
N TRP A 199 -17.61 11.08 -18.88
CA TRP A 199 -16.46 11.71 -19.59
C TRP A 199 -16.06 11.09 -20.94
N ASN A 200 -17.03 10.70 -21.76
CA ASN A 200 -16.81 10.03 -23.03
C ASN A 200 -16.11 8.65 -22.96
N LEU A 201 -16.17 7.96 -21.80
CA LEU A 201 -15.60 6.63 -21.58
C LEU A 201 -16.26 5.52 -22.42
N GLN A 202 -17.37 5.81 -23.11
CA GLN A 202 -17.89 4.92 -24.16
C GLN A 202 -16.87 4.71 -25.30
N ARG A 203 -15.89 5.61 -25.45
CA ARG A 203 -14.75 5.42 -26.35
C ARG A 203 -13.65 4.66 -25.61
N ALA A 204 -13.31 3.47 -26.11
CA ALA A 204 -12.26 2.61 -25.56
C ALA A 204 -10.95 3.34 -25.27
N GLN A 205 -10.53 4.24 -26.18
CA GLN A 205 -9.29 5.01 -26.03
C GLN A 205 -9.28 5.86 -24.76
N ARG A 206 -10.42 6.42 -24.35
CA ARG A 206 -10.52 7.24 -23.13
C ARG A 206 -10.36 6.42 -21.86
N VAL A 207 -10.80 5.17 -21.88
CA VAL A 207 -10.57 4.22 -20.78
C VAL A 207 -9.09 3.84 -20.74
N ASP A 208 -8.49 3.53 -21.89
CA ASP A 208 -7.08 3.15 -21.96
C ASP A 208 -6.14 4.29 -21.56
N ASP A 209 -6.45 5.54 -21.94
CA ASP A 209 -5.73 6.74 -21.48
C ASP A 209 -5.73 6.84 -19.94
N ALA A 210 -6.90 6.67 -19.33
CA ALA A 210 -7.03 6.69 -17.87
C ALA A 210 -6.26 5.54 -17.21
N ILE A 211 -6.29 4.33 -17.80
CA ILE A 211 -5.51 3.18 -17.30
C ILE A 211 -4.01 3.45 -17.35
N ARG A 212 -3.49 4.12 -18.39
CA ARG A 212 -2.07 4.52 -18.45
C ARG A 212 -1.72 5.50 -17.34
N THR A 213 -2.56 6.51 -17.10
CA THR A 213 -2.36 7.45 -15.99
C THR A 213 -2.35 6.73 -14.63
N ILE A 214 -3.29 5.80 -14.41
CA ILE A 214 -3.35 5.00 -13.19
C ILE A 214 -2.08 4.14 -13.05
N SER A 215 -1.62 3.52 -14.13
CA SER A 215 -0.40 2.70 -14.15
C SER A 215 0.83 3.50 -13.72
N ALA A 216 1.05 4.67 -14.32
CA ALA A 216 2.19 5.53 -14.00
C ALA A 216 2.21 5.94 -12.51
N ILE A 217 1.03 6.15 -11.91
CA ILE A 217 0.91 6.50 -10.49
C ILE A 217 1.08 5.26 -9.58
N ALA A 218 0.54 4.10 -9.98
CA ALA A 218 0.54 2.87 -9.18
C ALA A 218 1.92 2.20 -9.13
N PHE A 219 2.66 2.23 -10.24
CA PHE A 219 3.98 1.62 -10.36
C PHE A 219 5.13 2.62 -10.23
N GLY A 220 4.91 3.89 -10.57
CA GLY A 220 6.00 4.83 -10.81
C GLY A 220 6.59 4.67 -12.21
N VAL A 221 7.33 5.67 -12.69
CA VAL A 221 7.81 5.76 -14.09
C VAL A 221 8.65 4.56 -14.52
N ARG A 222 9.50 4.04 -13.62
CA ARG A 222 10.47 2.98 -13.92
C ARG A 222 9.83 1.61 -14.06
N ASP A 223 8.86 1.32 -13.19
CA ASP A 223 8.24 0.00 -13.09
C ASP A 223 6.87 -0.03 -13.81
N ASP A 224 6.52 1.05 -14.53
CA ASP A 224 5.26 1.16 -15.29
C ASP A 224 5.23 0.11 -16.42
N PRO A 225 4.26 -0.83 -16.42
CA PRO A 225 4.15 -1.85 -17.45
C PRO A 225 3.96 -1.32 -18.87
N PHE A 226 3.53 -0.06 -19.04
CA PHE A 226 3.41 0.57 -20.35
C PHE A 226 4.73 1.18 -20.87
N LEU A 227 5.71 1.41 -20.00
CA LEU A 227 6.99 2.06 -20.32
C LEU A 227 8.19 1.10 -20.18
N ALA A 228 8.15 0.20 -19.22
CA ALA A 228 9.23 -0.74 -18.95
C ALA A 228 9.43 -1.75 -20.09
N GLN A 229 10.68 -2.12 -20.34
CA GLN A 229 11.01 -3.20 -21.26
C GLN A 229 10.79 -4.54 -20.55
N HIS A 230 9.86 -5.36 -21.05
CA HIS A 230 9.54 -6.65 -20.46
C HIS A 230 10.18 -7.78 -21.28
N ALA A 231 10.91 -8.67 -20.61
CA ALA A 231 11.32 -9.95 -21.18
C ALA A 231 10.09 -10.88 -21.24
N GLY A 232 9.30 -10.76 -22.32
CA GLY A 232 8.09 -11.55 -22.56
C GLY A 232 6.81 -10.71 -22.63
N ARG A 233 5.69 -11.35 -23.01
CA ARG A 233 4.36 -10.71 -22.96
C ARG A 233 3.91 -10.65 -21.50
N LEU A 234 3.72 -9.44 -20.95
CA LEU A 234 2.83 -9.26 -19.81
C LEU A 234 1.44 -9.77 -20.21
N GLN A 235 1.10 -10.98 -19.76
CA GLN A 235 -0.23 -11.52 -19.96
C GLN A 235 -1.17 -10.67 -19.10
N ASN A 236 -1.83 -9.72 -19.76
CA ASN A 236 -2.86 -8.85 -19.21
C ASN A 236 -2.37 -7.67 -18.33
N ILE A 237 -1.74 -6.67 -18.96
CA ILE A 237 -1.32 -5.39 -18.34
C ILE A 237 -2.44 -4.78 -17.48
N ARG A 238 -3.68 -4.81 -17.96
CA ARG A 238 -4.83 -4.25 -17.23
C ARG A 238 -5.06 -4.92 -15.88
N PHE A 239 -4.91 -6.24 -15.82
CA PHE A 239 -5.02 -7.00 -14.57
C PHE A 239 -3.89 -6.59 -13.60
N ALA A 240 -2.66 -6.47 -14.10
CA ALA A 240 -1.54 -6.01 -13.28
C ALA A 240 -1.77 -4.59 -12.74
N VAL A 241 -2.29 -3.67 -13.56
CA VAL A 241 -2.63 -2.30 -13.13
C VAL A 241 -3.76 -2.30 -12.11
N ALA A 242 -4.82 -3.08 -12.33
CA ALA A 242 -5.93 -3.20 -11.39
C ALA A 242 -5.46 -3.70 -10.03
N ARG A 243 -4.77 -4.84 -10.02
CA ARG A 243 -4.22 -5.43 -8.80
C ARG A 243 -3.28 -4.46 -8.09
N ARG A 244 -2.36 -3.83 -8.81
CA ARG A 244 -1.40 -2.89 -8.23
C ARG A 244 -2.08 -1.63 -7.69
N ALA A 245 -3.08 -1.09 -8.37
CA ALA A 245 -3.84 0.07 -7.91
C ALA A 245 -4.62 -0.24 -6.62
N ALA A 246 -5.14 -1.47 -6.47
CA ALA A 246 -5.76 -1.94 -5.24
C ALA A 246 -4.72 -2.11 -4.12
N GLU A 247 -3.59 -2.76 -4.40
CA GLU A 247 -2.49 -2.98 -3.44
C GLU A 247 -1.88 -1.66 -2.93
N THR A 248 -1.77 -0.66 -3.81
CA THR A 248 -1.25 0.68 -3.46
C THR A 248 -2.33 1.63 -2.93
N ARG A 249 -3.57 1.13 -2.79
CA ARG A 249 -4.75 1.88 -2.33
C ARG A 249 -4.92 3.24 -3.00
N LEU A 250 -4.75 3.30 -4.33
CA LEU A 250 -5.12 4.50 -5.09
C LEU A 250 -6.61 4.83 -4.94
N VAL A 251 -7.40 3.79 -4.68
CA VAL A 251 -8.81 3.81 -4.31
C VAL A 251 -9.05 2.72 -3.26
N THR A 252 -10.03 2.91 -2.38
CA THR A 252 -10.27 2.02 -1.23
C THR A 252 -11.68 1.43 -1.23
N ALA A 253 -11.91 0.37 -0.45
CA ALA A 253 -13.26 -0.17 -0.25
C ALA A 253 -14.23 0.85 0.36
N ARG A 254 -13.72 1.81 1.16
CA ARG A 254 -14.51 2.92 1.68
C ARG A 254 -14.97 3.85 0.56
N ASP A 255 -14.06 4.20 -0.34
CA ASP A 255 -14.39 5.02 -1.51
C ASP A 255 -15.49 4.37 -2.36
N LEU A 256 -15.38 3.06 -2.58
CA LEU A 256 -16.40 2.27 -3.27
C LEU A 256 -17.76 2.33 -2.56
N ALA A 257 -17.79 2.10 -1.24
CA ALA A 257 -19.02 2.16 -0.45
C ALA A 257 -19.66 3.57 -0.48
N ASP A 258 -18.84 4.62 -0.49
CA ASP A 258 -19.31 6.01 -0.55
C ASP A 258 -19.92 6.36 -1.91
N VAL A 259 -19.32 5.93 -3.03
CA VAL A 259 -19.91 6.16 -4.37
C VAL A 259 -21.18 5.35 -4.58
N GLU A 260 -21.24 4.12 -4.09
CA GLU A 260 -22.44 3.29 -4.15
C GLU A 260 -23.58 3.89 -3.33
N ARG A 261 -23.29 4.43 -2.15
CA ARG A 261 -24.28 5.14 -1.32
C ARG A 261 -24.79 6.38 -2.04
N ALA A 262 -23.89 7.18 -2.61
CA ALA A 262 -24.27 8.39 -3.36
C ALA A 262 -25.12 8.07 -4.60
N ALA A 263 -24.77 7.02 -5.34
CA ALA A 263 -25.52 6.57 -6.51
C ALA A 263 -26.94 6.10 -6.13
N ARG A 264 -27.06 5.32 -5.05
CA ARG A 264 -28.37 4.91 -4.50
C ARG A 264 -29.24 6.10 -4.12
N ASN A 265 -28.67 7.08 -3.42
CA ASN A 265 -29.40 8.26 -2.99
C ASN A 265 -29.90 9.13 -4.16
N ARG A 266 -29.17 9.15 -5.28
CA ARG A 266 -29.61 9.86 -6.50
C ARG A 266 -30.82 9.19 -7.17
N LYS A 267 -30.97 7.87 -7.01
CA LYS A 267 -32.07 7.08 -7.61
C LYS A 267 -33.36 7.14 -6.78
N LEU A 268 -33.34 7.67 -5.55
CA LEU A 268 -34.54 7.82 -4.73
C LEU A 268 -35.40 8.99 -5.24
N PRO A 269 -36.72 8.82 -5.41
CA PRO A 269 -37.61 9.93 -5.73
C PRO A 269 -37.58 10.97 -4.58
N PRO A 270 -37.75 12.27 -4.89
CA PRO A 270 -37.81 13.29 -3.84
C PRO A 270 -38.96 12.98 -2.87
N PRO A 271 -38.81 13.27 -1.56
CA PRO A 271 -39.89 13.07 -0.60
C PRO A 271 -41.11 13.85 -1.07
N GLN A 272 -42.25 13.15 -1.22
CA GLN A 272 -43.50 13.78 -1.59
C GLN A 272 -43.84 14.79 -0.50
N ALA A 273 -43.81 16.08 -0.85
CA ALA A 273 -44.35 17.12 0.01
C ALA A 273 -45.82 16.77 0.22
N SER A 274 -46.18 16.36 1.43
CA SER A 274 -47.56 16.21 1.84
C SER A 274 -48.23 17.57 1.69
N SER A 275 -48.96 17.76 0.60
CA SER A 275 -49.85 18.90 0.41
C SER A 275 -50.92 18.82 1.50
N GLY A 276 -50.66 19.50 2.61
CA GLY A 276 -51.66 19.75 3.63
C GLY A 276 -52.83 20.46 2.99
N HIS A 277 -53.99 19.80 2.98
CA HIS A 277 -55.26 20.40 2.62
C HIS A 277 -55.51 21.60 3.54
N PRO A 278 -55.72 22.83 3.02
CA PRO A 278 -56.35 23.87 3.80
C PRO A 278 -57.83 23.50 3.95
N VAL A 279 -58.27 23.32 5.19
CA VAL A 279 -59.69 23.27 5.55
C VAL A 279 -60.30 24.64 5.23
N ALA A 280 -61.29 24.65 4.35
CA ALA A 280 -62.03 25.84 3.94
C ALA A 280 -63.02 26.29 5.05
N PRO A 281 -63.39 27.58 5.08
CA PRO A 281 -63.97 28.26 6.25
C PRO A 281 -65.42 27.88 6.58
#